data_AF-A0A5F1YKR8-F1
#
_entry.id   AF-A0A5F1YKR8-F1
#
_cell.length_a   1.000
_cell.length_b   1.000
_cell.length_c   1.000
_cell.angle_alpha   90.00
_cell.angle_beta   90.00
_cell.angle_gamma   90.00
#
_symmetry.space_group_name_H-M   'P 1'
#
loop_
_entity.id
_entity.type
_entity.pdbx_description
1 polymer ?
#
loop_
_entity_poly.entity_id
_entity_poly.type
_entity_poly.pdbx_seq_one_letter_code
_entity_poly.pdbx_strand_id
1 'polypeptide(L)'
;MLQKRLFLLFVGISFISLVSCEESKEDNTGLFALLLLSGGNTAAAVITSCEDSAFCRTFIANNGGQGFDGNLGGVTGADAKCAAEKPAAFTGTYKALIVAGAGTVRSAVPTGAVTTATDWVLYPNKEYRRQDGTTVTFTTNAQAIVTANLQNGINGGAQTYFWSGLSSPANGTDLWEEGGNCLEWTSAGAAEIGQAGNTSAVTADATPEGAFTIDTHACNSRLNLLCVEQ
;
A
#
# COMPACT_ATOMS: atom_id res chain seq x y z
N MET A 1 10.31 58.02 31.25
CA MET A 1 9.76 59.26 30.66
C MET A 1 8.78 58.85 29.57
N LEU A 2 7.51 58.60 29.88
CA LEU A 2 6.41 59.56 30.08
C LEU A 2 5.94 60.24 28.77
N GLN A 3 4.95 59.60 28.12
CA GLN A 3 3.63 60.15 27.76
C GLN A 3 3.49 61.42 26.87
N LYS A 4 2.69 61.29 25.78
CA LYS A 4 1.55 62.13 25.29
C LYS A 4 1.46 62.05 23.75
N ARG A 5 0.49 61.37 23.11
CA ARG A 5 -0.97 61.61 22.91
C ARG A 5 -1.35 62.99 22.33
N LEU A 6 -1.85 62.98 21.09
CA LEU A 6 -2.82 63.94 20.49
C LEU A 6 -3.49 63.23 19.29
N PHE A 7 -4.65 62.56 19.43
CA PHE A 7 -6.05 63.02 19.43
C PHE A 7 -6.50 63.71 18.13
N LEU A 8 -7.30 63.00 17.32
CA LEU A 8 -8.39 63.59 16.51
C LEU A 8 -9.49 62.54 16.28
N LEU A 9 -10.70 62.95 16.66
CA LEU A 9 -11.99 62.25 16.61
C LEU A 9 -12.55 62.18 15.18
N PHE A 10 -13.19 61.07 14.82
CA PHE A 10 -14.44 61.11 14.05
C PHE A 10 -15.42 60.05 14.56
N VAL A 11 -16.49 60.56 15.16
CA VAL A 11 -17.83 59.98 15.31
C VAL A 11 -18.34 59.61 13.90
N GLY A 12 -19.07 58.54 13.59
CA GLY A 12 -19.73 57.46 14.31
C GLY A 12 -20.71 56.80 13.31
N ILE A 13 -21.36 55.71 13.76
CA ILE A 13 -22.70 55.20 13.40
C ILE A 13 -22.70 53.68 13.21
N SER A 14 -23.56 53.08 14.02
CA SER A 14 -24.00 51.70 14.11
C SER A 14 -24.39 51.06 12.78
N PHE A 15 -24.10 49.77 12.65
CA PHE A 15 -25.06 48.78 12.17
C PHE A 15 -24.92 47.50 13.00
N ILE A 16 -25.99 47.15 13.71
CA ILE A 16 -26.19 45.83 14.32
C ILE A 16 -26.77 44.94 13.21
N SER A 17 -26.16 43.80 12.96
CA SER A 17 -26.78 42.70 12.21
C SER A 17 -26.32 41.38 12.84
N LEU A 18 -27.32 40.64 13.34
CA LEU A 18 -27.23 39.29 13.87
C LEU A 18 -27.06 38.31 12.70
N VAL A 19 -26.02 37.47 12.71
CA VAL A 19 -25.96 36.19 12.01
C VAL A 19 -25.15 35.24 12.89
N SER A 20 -25.84 34.46 13.72
CA SER A 20 -26.02 33.01 13.58
C SER A 20 -24.71 32.23 13.65
N CYS A 21 -24.49 31.55 14.78
CA CYS A 21 -23.67 30.34 14.82
C CYS A 21 -24.33 29.33 13.87
N GLU A 22 -23.63 28.93 12.81
CA GLU A 22 -23.93 27.69 12.13
C GLU A 22 -22.68 26.82 12.15
N GLU A 23 -22.81 25.72 12.88
CA GLU A 23 -21.87 24.63 12.99
C GLU A 23 -21.76 23.99 11.60
N SER A 24 -20.69 24.31 10.85
CA SER A 24 -20.47 23.70 9.55
C SER A 24 -19.96 22.27 9.75
N LYS A 25 -20.93 21.36 9.82
CA LYS A 25 -20.78 19.96 9.49
C LYS A 25 -20.23 19.87 8.06
N GLU A 26 -19.03 19.34 7.90
CA GLU A 26 -18.47 19.10 6.56
C GLU A 26 -19.20 17.93 5.90
N ASP A 27 -20.32 18.24 5.24
CA ASP A 27 -21.02 17.32 4.39
C ASP A 27 -20.42 17.36 2.97
N ASN A 28 -19.70 16.29 2.63
CA ASN A 28 -19.41 15.68 1.33
C ASN A 28 -19.90 16.43 0.05
N THR A 29 -19.32 17.60 -0.24
CA THR A 29 -19.61 18.42 -1.44
C THR A 29 -18.71 18.11 -2.64
N GLY A 30 -17.87 17.07 -2.55
CA GLY A 30 -16.99 16.65 -3.66
C GLY A 30 -17.71 15.87 -4.76
N LEU A 31 -18.77 15.15 -4.45
CA LEU A 31 -19.40 14.21 -5.39
C LEU A 31 -20.41 14.88 -6.34
N PHE A 32 -21.09 15.94 -5.89
CA PHE A 32 -22.08 16.65 -6.72
C PHE A 32 -21.46 17.69 -7.66
N ALA A 33 -20.26 18.20 -7.36
CA ALA A 33 -19.54 19.11 -8.25
C ALA A 33 -19.03 18.41 -9.53
N LEU A 34 -18.89 17.08 -9.51
CA LEU A 34 -18.40 16.31 -10.66
C LEU A 34 -19.50 15.99 -11.69
N LEU A 35 -20.79 16.13 -11.34
CA LEU A 35 -21.91 15.77 -12.22
C LEU A 35 -22.40 16.90 -13.15
N LEU A 36 -21.86 18.11 -13.05
CA LEU A 36 -22.37 19.27 -13.80
C LEU A 36 -21.48 19.76 -14.96
N LEU A 37 -20.49 18.98 -15.39
CA LEU A 37 -19.75 19.25 -16.63
C LEU A 37 -20.14 18.24 -17.71
N SER A 38 -21.29 18.47 -18.33
CA SER A 38 -21.75 17.74 -19.51
C SER A 38 -20.92 18.11 -20.75
N GLY A 39 -20.43 17.10 -21.47
CA GLY A 39 -20.06 17.26 -22.90
C GLY A 39 -18.68 16.76 -23.30
N GLY A 40 -18.34 15.51 -22.98
CA GLY A 40 -17.13 14.86 -23.46
C GLY A 40 -17.16 13.39 -23.10
N ASN A 41 -17.41 12.53 -24.09
CA ASN A 41 -17.50 11.09 -23.92
C ASN A 41 -16.10 10.49 -23.72
N THR A 42 -15.53 10.68 -22.53
CA THR A 42 -14.43 9.89 -21.99
C THR A 42 -14.79 9.66 -20.54
N ALA A 43 -15.24 8.46 -20.21
CA ALA A 43 -15.40 8.06 -18.82
C ALA A 43 -14.06 8.32 -18.13
N ALA A 44 -14.00 9.35 -17.28
CA ALA A 44 -12.93 9.44 -16.30
C ALA A 44 -13.02 8.12 -15.53
N ALA A 45 -11.99 7.28 -15.68
CA ALA A 45 -11.93 6.05 -14.91
C ALA A 45 -12.01 6.46 -13.45
N VAL A 46 -13.13 6.15 -12.80
CA VAL A 46 -13.18 6.18 -11.34
C VAL A 46 -12.08 5.20 -10.94
N ILE A 47 -10.97 5.73 -10.43
CA ILE A 47 -9.98 4.90 -9.76
C ILE A 47 -10.67 4.45 -8.48
N THR A 48 -11.37 3.34 -8.58
CA THR A 48 -12.07 2.76 -7.45
C THR A 48 -11.01 2.08 -6.61
N SER A 49 -10.59 2.78 -5.56
CA SER A 49 -9.83 2.16 -4.49
C SER A 49 -10.65 1.00 -3.90
N CYS A 50 -9.97 -0.06 -3.44
CA CYS A 50 -10.63 -1.16 -2.76
C CYS A 50 -10.85 -0.91 -1.25
N GLU A 51 -10.46 0.27 -0.73
CA GLU A 51 -10.59 0.63 0.69
C GLU A 51 -12.05 0.53 1.19
N ASP A 52 -13.01 1.03 0.42
CA ASP A 52 -14.44 0.98 0.76
C ASP A 52 -15.15 -0.27 0.19
N SER A 53 -14.43 -1.10 -0.55
CA SER A 53 -14.97 -2.34 -1.11
C SER A 53 -15.00 -3.46 -0.06
N ALA A 54 -15.86 -4.47 -0.27
CA ALA A 54 -15.95 -5.61 0.65
C ALA A 54 -14.63 -6.40 0.76
N PHE A 55 -13.82 -6.40 -0.30
CA PHE A 55 -12.50 -7.03 -0.34
C PHE A 55 -11.61 -6.31 -1.36
N CYS A 56 -10.31 -6.52 -1.24
CA CYS A 56 -9.29 -6.15 -2.22
C CYS A 56 -8.80 -7.39 -2.97
N ARG A 57 -8.34 -7.21 -4.21
CA ARG A 57 -7.72 -8.29 -4.99
C ARG A 57 -6.21 -8.25 -4.91
N THR A 58 -5.62 -9.43 -5.04
CA THR A 58 -4.20 -9.60 -5.28
C THR A 58 -3.98 -10.47 -6.52
N PHE A 59 -2.85 -10.25 -7.19
CA PHE A 59 -2.37 -11.13 -8.26
C PHE A 59 -0.85 -11.18 -8.28
N ILE A 60 -0.31 -12.18 -9.00
CA ILE A 60 1.13 -12.36 -9.18
C ILE A 60 1.52 -11.84 -10.57
N ALA A 61 2.31 -10.76 -10.62
CA ALA A 61 2.98 -10.33 -11.84
C ALA A 61 4.24 -11.19 -12.04
N ASN A 62 4.40 -11.74 -13.24
CA ASN A 62 5.42 -12.75 -13.52
C ASN A 62 6.22 -12.50 -14.81
N ASN A 63 6.02 -11.37 -15.47
CA ASN A 63 6.73 -10.97 -16.69
C ASN A 63 6.66 -12.05 -17.79
N GLY A 64 5.45 -12.57 -18.05
CA GLY A 64 5.26 -13.67 -19.00
C GLY A 64 5.96 -14.97 -18.58
N GLY A 65 6.12 -15.18 -17.28
CA GLY A 65 6.81 -16.34 -16.68
C GLY A 65 8.33 -16.18 -16.53
N GLN A 66 8.91 -15.04 -16.91
CA GLN A 66 10.35 -14.78 -16.76
C GLN A 66 10.75 -14.23 -15.39
N GLY A 67 9.79 -13.70 -14.63
CA GLY A 67 10.05 -13.00 -13.38
C GLY A 67 10.85 -11.71 -13.53
N PHE A 68 11.22 -11.16 -12.38
CA PHE A 68 11.95 -9.91 -12.19
C PHE A 68 13.17 -10.16 -11.32
N ASP A 69 14.29 -9.56 -11.70
CA ASP A 69 15.44 -9.44 -10.79
C ASP A 69 15.18 -8.34 -9.75
N GLY A 70 16.07 -8.23 -8.77
CA GLY A 70 15.97 -7.26 -7.67
C GLY A 70 16.06 -5.80 -8.11
N ASN A 71 16.48 -5.50 -9.35
CA ASN A 71 16.47 -4.14 -9.87
C ASN A 71 15.09 -3.81 -10.45
N LEU A 72 14.13 -3.60 -9.56
CA LEU A 72 12.76 -3.27 -9.94
C LEU A 72 12.63 -1.83 -10.45
N GLY A 73 13.65 -1.00 -10.25
CA GLY A 73 13.61 0.45 -10.49
C GLY A 73 13.11 1.21 -9.26
N GLY A 74 13.44 0.71 -8.06
CA GLY A 74 12.87 1.18 -6.80
C GLY A 74 11.39 0.85 -6.66
N VAL A 75 10.77 1.40 -5.61
CA VAL A 75 9.35 1.21 -5.31
C VAL A 75 8.44 1.63 -6.47
N THR A 76 8.70 2.80 -7.06
CA THR A 76 7.95 3.29 -8.24
C THR A 76 8.06 2.34 -9.43
N GLY A 77 9.24 1.77 -9.68
CA GLY A 77 9.44 0.81 -10.76
C GLY A 77 8.74 -0.53 -10.53
N ALA A 78 8.65 -0.97 -9.28
CA ALA A 78 7.88 -2.16 -8.89
C ALA A 78 6.37 -1.94 -9.08
N ASP A 79 5.85 -0.78 -8.66
CA ASP A 79 4.44 -0.43 -8.87
C ASP A 79 4.10 -0.33 -10.36
N ALA A 80 4.99 0.25 -11.17
CA ALA A 80 4.80 0.32 -12.61
C ALA A 80 4.71 -1.07 -13.27
N LYS A 81 5.47 -2.07 -12.77
CA LYS A 81 5.37 -3.46 -13.22
C LYS A 81 4.01 -4.06 -12.86
N CYS A 82 3.53 -3.84 -11.63
CA CYS A 82 2.18 -4.25 -11.23
C CYS A 82 1.08 -3.58 -12.07
N ALA A 83 1.19 -2.28 -12.32
CA ALA A 83 0.24 -1.58 -13.18
C ALA A 83 0.23 -2.12 -14.62
N ALA A 84 1.41 -2.46 -15.16
CA ALA A 84 1.55 -3.00 -16.51
C ALA A 84 1.01 -4.42 -16.67
N GLU A 85 1.15 -5.27 -15.64
CA GLU A 85 0.66 -6.65 -15.66
C GLU A 85 -0.75 -6.85 -15.11
N LYS A 86 -1.41 -5.76 -14.69
CA LYS A 86 -2.80 -5.78 -14.22
C LYS A 86 -3.71 -6.48 -15.24
N PRO A 87 -4.44 -7.54 -14.85
CA PRO A 87 -5.42 -8.17 -15.72
C PRO A 87 -6.42 -7.16 -16.29
N ALA A 88 -6.77 -7.32 -17.58
CA ALA A 88 -7.67 -6.40 -18.27
C ALA A 88 -9.06 -6.31 -17.63
N ALA A 89 -9.51 -7.39 -16.97
CA ALA A 89 -10.79 -7.44 -16.27
C ALA A 89 -10.80 -6.67 -14.94
N PHE A 90 -9.65 -6.20 -14.45
CA PHE A 90 -9.55 -5.48 -13.18
C PHE A 90 -9.66 -3.97 -13.39
N THR A 91 -10.35 -3.29 -12.49
CA THR A 91 -10.66 -1.85 -12.60
C THR A 91 -9.89 -0.97 -11.61
N GLY A 92 -9.32 -1.53 -10.54
CA GLY A 92 -8.52 -0.80 -9.55
C GLY A 92 -7.08 -0.50 -9.98
N THR A 93 -6.39 0.31 -9.17
CA THR A 93 -4.94 0.50 -9.25
C THR A 93 -4.21 -0.59 -8.46
N TYR A 94 -2.96 -0.90 -8.83
CA TYR A 94 -2.20 -1.97 -8.19
C TYR A 94 -0.77 -1.53 -7.88
N LYS A 95 -0.33 -1.82 -6.67
CA LYS A 95 1.03 -1.54 -6.16
C LYS A 95 1.69 -2.84 -5.69
N ALA A 96 3.01 -2.89 -5.73
CA ALA A 96 3.77 -4.06 -5.28
C ALA A 96 3.82 -4.12 -3.75
N LEU A 97 3.55 -5.30 -3.18
CA LEU A 97 3.79 -5.57 -1.76
C LEU A 97 5.28 -5.82 -1.53
N ILE A 98 6.02 -4.73 -1.34
CA ILE A 98 7.44 -4.72 -1.00
C ILE A 98 7.70 -3.68 0.10
N VAL A 99 8.80 -3.83 0.83
CA VAL A 99 9.33 -2.80 1.74
C VAL A 99 10.64 -2.22 1.23
N ALA A 100 10.89 -0.95 1.51
CA ALA A 100 12.11 -0.25 1.13
C ALA A 100 12.39 0.98 2.01
N GLY A 101 13.67 1.33 2.12
CA GLY A 101 14.15 2.58 2.67
C GLY A 101 14.02 2.72 4.18
N ALA A 102 14.12 1.63 4.95
CA ALA A 102 14.16 1.64 6.42
C ALA A 102 13.10 2.51 7.10
N GLY A 103 11.88 2.51 6.55
CA GLY A 103 10.77 3.31 7.07
C GLY A 103 10.47 4.62 6.31
N THR A 104 11.33 5.02 5.37
CA THR A 104 11.24 6.32 4.69
C THR A 104 10.60 6.27 3.30
N VAL A 105 10.57 5.09 2.66
CA VAL A 105 10.03 4.93 1.30
C VAL A 105 8.76 4.10 1.31
N ARG A 106 8.82 2.82 1.72
CA ARG A 106 7.63 1.97 1.89
C ARG A 106 7.81 1.01 3.05
N SER A 107 6.94 1.07 4.05
CA SER A 107 7.03 0.25 5.24
C SER A 107 5.73 0.15 6.02
N ALA A 108 5.59 -0.90 6.82
CA ALA A 108 4.61 -0.99 7.91
C ALA A 108 5.31 -1.51 9.17
N VAL A 109 5.97 -0.64 9.92
CA VAL A 109 6.69 -1.04 11.13
C VAL A 109 5.71 -1.06 12.31
N PRO A 110 5.39 -2.23 12.89
CA PRO A 110 4.58 -2.29 14.09
C PRO A 110 5.44 -1.89 15.29
N THR A 111 4.97 -0.91 16.05
CA THR A 111 5.58 -0.45 17.31
C THR A 111 4.56 -0.61 18.44
N GLY A 112 4.57 -1.78 19.09
CA GLY A 112 3.58 -2.13 20.10
C GLY A 112 2.16 -2.18 19.51
N ALA A 113 1.28 -1.27 19.93
CA ALA A 113 -0.11 -1.21 19.46
C ALA A 113 -0.30 -0.39 18.17
N VAL A 114 0.72 0.35 17.71
CA VAL A 114 0.63 1.31 16.61
C VAL A 114 1.57 0.89 15.49
N THR A 115 1.12 0.93 14.24
CA THR A 115 2.01 0.75 13.08
C THR A 115 2.33 2.09 12.46
N THR A 116 3.62 2.35 12.24
CA THR A 116 4.07 3.47 11.41
C THR A 116 4.13 2.99 9.98
N ALA A 117 3.20 3.48 9.16
CA ALA A 117 3.07 3.11 7.76
C ALA A 117 3.50 4.29 6.86
N THR A 118 4.43 4.03 5.96
CA THR A 118 4.85 4.97 4.91
C THR A 118 4.53 4.31 3.57
N ASP A 119 3.72 4.97 2.74
CA ASP A 119 3.31 4.48 1.41
C ASP A 119 2.86 3.01 1.37
N TRP A 120 2.22 2.55 2.44
CA TRP A 120 1.86 1.15 2.64
C TRP A 120 0.70 0.72 1.72
N VAL A 121 0.73 -0.54 1.27
CA VAL A 121 -0.15 -1.04 0.22
C VAL A 121 -1.26 -1.96 0.71
N LEU A 122 -1.36 -2.17 2.03
CA LEU A 122 -2.50 -2.88 2.60
C LEU A 122 -3.37 -1.88 3.38
N TYR A 123 -4.68 -2.04 3.27
CA TYR A 123 -5.68 -1.39 4.11
C TYR A 123 -5.92 -2.14 5.43
N PRO A 124 -6.29 -1.42 6.51
CA PRO A 124 -6.73 -2.02 7.77
C PRO A 124 -8.01 -2.84 7.65
N ASN A 125 -8.13 -3.90 8.46
CA ASN A 125 -9.34 -4.72 8.61
C ASN A 125 -9.92 -5.19 7.26
N LYS A 126 -9.06 -5.51 6.30
CA LYS A 126 -9.44 -5.75 4.91
C LYS A 126 -9.18 -7.20 4.53
N GLU A 127 -10.17 -7.79 3.88
CA GLU A 127 -10.06 -9.10 3.27
C GLU A 127 -9.37 -8.98 1.90
N TYR A 128 -8.35 -9.81 1.67
CA TYR A 128 -7.67 -9.92 0.39
C TYR A 128 -8.00 -11.26 -0.24
N ARG A 129 -8.36 -11.21 -1.53
CA ARG A 129 -8.69 -12.39 -2.33
C ARG A 129 -7.71 -12.56 -3.47
N ARG A 130 -7.62 -13.79 -3.97
CA ARG A 130 -6.94 -14.08 -5.23
C ARG A 130 -7.62 -13.34 -6.39
N GLN A 131 -6.97 -13.40 -7.54
CA GLN A 131 -7.50 -12.84 -8.78
C GLN A 131 -8.92 -13.32 -9.16
N ASP A 132 -9.32 -14.51 -8.72
CA ASP A 132 -10.68 -15.05 -8.93
C ASP A 132 -11.78 -14.24 -8.21
N GLY A 133 -11.45 -13.48 -7.17
CA GLY A 133 -12.38 -12.68 -6.37
C GLY A 133 -13.24 -13.45 -5.39
N THR A 134 -12.99 -14.75 -5.23
CA THR A 134 -13.80 -15.62 -4.37
C THR A 134 -12.93 -16.31 -3.31
N THR A 135 -11.69 -16.66 -3.65
CA THR A 135 -10.77 -17.33 -2.73
C THR A 135 -10.09 -16.31 -1.83
N VAL A 136 -10.46 -16.30 -0.55
CA VAL A 136 -9.80 -15.48 0.47
C VAL A 136 -8.42 -16.03 0.78
N THR A 137 -7.41 -15.16 0.76
CA THR A 137 -6.02 -15.50 1.09
C THR A 137 -5.70 -15.12 2.52
N PHE A 138 -5.83 -13.83 2.84
CA PHE A 138 -5.58 -13.29 4.18
C PHE A 138 -6.51 -12.12 4.48
N THR A 139 -6.58 -11.81 5.77
CA THR A 139 -7.23 -10.61 6.30
C THR A 139 -6.20 -9.84 7.12
N THR A 140 -6.18 -8.52 6.96
CA THR A 140 -5.36 -7.63 7.78
C THR A 140 -6.07 -7.25 9.08
N ASN A 141 -5.29 -6.93 10.11
CA ASN A 141 -5.81 -6.34 11.35
C ASN A 141 -6.00 -4.81 11.21
N ALA A 142 -6.30 -4.14 12.32
CA ALA A 142 -6.48 -2.68 12.38
C ALA A 142 -5.20 -1.88 12.06
N GLN A 143 -4.05 -2.55 12.04
CA GLN A 143 -2.75 -2.00 11.71
C GLN A 143 -2.34 -2.26 10.25
N ALA A 144 -3.27 -2.77 9.43
CA ALA A 144 -3.04 -3.09 8.02
C ALA A 144 -1.94 -4.14 7.78
N ILE A 145 -1.77 -5.08 8.70
CA ILE A 145 -0.81 -6.18 8.59
C ILE A 145 -1.50 -7.53 8.82
N VAL A 146 -0.89 -8.62 8.33
CA VAL A 146 -1.38 -9.98 8.55
C VAL A 146 -0.72 -10.55 9.82
N THR A 147 -1.56 -10.98 10.78
CA THR A 147 -1.10 -11.54 12.07
C THR A 147 -1.54 -12.98 12.29
N ALA A 148 -2.41 -13.51 11.44
CA ALA A 148 -2.91 -14.88 11.50
C ALA A 148 -2.41 -15.67 10.28
N ASN A 149 -2.55 -16.99 10.34
CA ASN A 149 -2.33 -17.83 9.18
C ASN A 149 -3.32 -17.47 8.07
N LEU A 150 -2.82 -17.54 6.82
CA LEU A 150 -3.63 -17.41 5.62
C LEU A 150 -4.64 -18.55 5.56
N GLN A 151 -5.82 -18.25 5.03
CA GLN A 151 -6.87 -19.24 4.78
C GLN A 151 -6.53 -20.11 3.57
N ASN A 152 -5.86 -19.52 2.58
CA ASN A 152 -5.37 -20.18 1.37
C ASN A 152 -4.05 -19.53 0.94
N GLY A 153 -3.18 -20.27 0.25
CA GLY A 153 -1.99 -19.68 -0.36
C GLY A 153 -2.35 -18.51 -1.31
N ILE A 154 -1.43 -17.56 -1.48
CA ILE A 154 -1.63 -16.36 -2.31
C ILE A 154 -1.99 -16.71 -3.76
N ASN A 155 -1.52 -17.84 -4.30
CA ASN A 155 -1.88 -18.32 -5.63
C ASN A 155 -2.27 -19.80 -5.62
N GLY A 156 -3.17 -20.21 -6.53
CA GLY A 156 -3.72 -21.57 -6.61
C GLY A 156 -2.91 -22.57 -7.45
N GLY A 157 -1.68 -22.22 -7.84
CA GLY A 157 -0.83 -23.02 -8.72
C GLY A 157 0.36 -23.67 -8.01
N ALA A 158 1.36 -24.08 -8.80
CA ALA A 158 2.64 -24.52 -8.27
C ALA A 158 3.30 -23.43 -7.41
N GLN A 159 4.12 -23.86 -6.44
CA GLN A 159 4.91 -22.95 -5.62
C GLN A 159 5.75 -22.03 -6.49
N THR A 160 5.64 -20.73 -6.22
CA THR A 160 6.49 -19.69 -6.77
C THR A 160 6.84 -18.71 -5.67
N TYR A 161 7.87 -17.91 -5.88
CA TYR A 161 8.32 -16.90 -4.93
C TYR A 161 8.09 -15.51 -5.49
N PHE A 162 7.91 -14.53 -4.60
CA PHE A 162 7.78 -13.13 -4.96
C PHE A 162 8.64 -12.28 -4.04
N TRP A 163 9.23 -11.21 -4.58
CA TRP A 163 9.99 -10.25 -3.78
C TRP A 163 9.07 -9.56 -2.77
N SER A 164 9.51 -9.46 -1.52
CA SER A 164 8.81 -8.72 -0.46
C SER A 164 9.74 -7.77 0.30
N GLY A 165 10.99 -8.17 0.53
CA GLY A 165 11.92 -7.45 1.40
C GLY A 165 11.54 -7.48 2.89
N LEU A 166 10.50 -8.22 3.25
CA LEU A 166 9.99 -8.33 4.60
C LEU A 166 10.88 -9.25 5.44
N SER A 167 11.33 -8.76 6.58
CA SER A 167 12.11 -9.55 7.52
C SER A 167 11.26 -10.56 8.27
N SER A 168 11.92 -11.43 9.03
CA SER A 168 11.26 -12.45 9.83
C SER A 168 11.62 -12.32 11.31
N PRO A 169 10.70 -12.66 12.22
CA PRO A 169 10.97 -12.96 13.63
C PRO A 169 12.18 -13.86 13.86
N ALA A 170 12.48 -14.79 12.94
CA ALA A 170 13.66 -15.64 13.02
C ALA A 170 14.99 -14.86 12.97
N ASN A 171 14.98 -13.65 12.40
CA ASN A 171 16.13 -12.74 12.34
C ASN A 171 16.16 -11.73 13.52
N GLY A 172 15.25 -11.88 14.50
CA GLY A 172 15.15 -11.00 15.66
C GLY A 172 14.39 -9.69 15.43
N THR A 173 13.61 -9.63 14.35
CA THR A 173 12.84 -8.45 13.87
C THR A 173 11.38 -8.81 13.65
N ASP A 174 10.44 -7.88 13.65
CA ASP A 174 9.04 -8.21 13.35
C ASP A 174 8.84 -8.55 11.85
N LEU A 175 7.81 -9.36 11.54
CA LEU A 175 7.43 -9.82 10.17
C LEU A 175 7.28 -8.67 9.16
N TRP A 176 6.94 -7.48 9.65
CA TRP A 176 6.63 -6.32 8.82
C TRP A 176 7.74 -5.27 8.80
N GLU A 177 8.87 -5.58 9.45
CA GLU A 177 10.09 -4.80 9.36
C GLU A 177 10.84 -5.08 8.05
N GLU A 178 11.72 -4.15 7.71
CA GLU A 178 12.57 -4.29 6.54
C GLU A 178 13.68 -5.32 6.79
N GLY A 179 13.92 -6.17 5.80
CA GLY A 179 15.15 -6.95 5.69
C GLY A 179 15.80 -6.78 4.31
N GLY A 180 16.31 -7.86 3.73
CA GLY A 180 17.04 -7.79 2.45
C GLY A 180 16.14 -7.30 1.32
N ASN A 181 16.47 -6.18 0.68
CA ASN A 181 15.61 -5.53 -0.32
C ASN A 181 16.37 -5.14 -1.61
N CYS A 182 17.50 -5.78 -1.91
CA CYS A 182 18.27 -5.52 -3.12
C CYS A 182 18.71 -4.07 -3.32
N LEU A 183 19.23 -3.45 -2.26
CA LEU A 183 19.62 -2.03 -2.22
C LEU A 183 18.44 -1.14 -2.63
N GLU A 184 17.33 -1.26 -1.90
CA GLU A 184 16.07 -0.54 -2.17
C GLU A 184 15.52 -0.80 -3.58
N TRP A 185 15.65 -2.05 -4.03
CA TRP A 185 15.19 -2.54 -5.33
C TRP A 185 15.84 -1.85 -6.54
N THR A 186 17.11 -1.48 -6.38
CA THR A 186 17.93 -0.86 -7.44
C THR A 186 19.09 -1.74 -7.90
N SER A 187 19.29 -2.90 -7.25
CA SER A 187 20.39 -3.82 -7.55
C SER A 187 19.90 -5.15 -8.10
N ALA A 188 20.61 -5.64 -9.13
CA ALA A 188 20.53 -7.01 -9.61
C ALA A 188 21.85 -7.76 -9.36
N GLY A 189 22.64 -7.33 -8.36
CA GLY A 189 23.92 -7.93 -8.03
C GLY A 189 23.78 -9.32 -7.40
N ALA A 190 24.61 -10.28 -7.81
CA ALA A 190 24.57 -11.64 -7.27
C ALA A 190 25.08 -11.75 -5.81
N ALA A 191 25.81 -10.75 -5.33
CA ALA A 191 26.28 -10.67 -3.94
C ALA A 191 25.27 -9.99 -3.00
N GLU A 192 24.30 -9.26 -3.57
CA GLU A 192 23.25 -8.60 -2.80
C GLU A 192 22.09 -9.57 -2.59
N ILE A 193 21.38 -9.40 -1.48
CA ILE A 193 20.27 -10.26 -1.10
C ILE A 193 18.94 -9.51 -1.07
N GLY A 194 17.90 -10.23 -1.48
CA GLY A 194 16.50 -9.85 -1.32
C GLY A 194 15.75 -10.94 -0.57
N GLN A 195 14.73 -10.54 0.19
CA GLN A 195 13.80 -11.45 0.83
C GLN A 195 12.55 -11.60 -0.01
N ALA A 196 12.02 -12.82 0.02
CA ALA A 196 10.86 -13.23 -0.73
C ALA A 196 9.82 -13.92 0.17
N GLY A 197 8.60 -13.98 -0.34
CA GLY A 197 7.52 -14.81 0.20
C GLY A 197 7.16 -15.95 -0.77
N ASN A 198 6.46 -16.95 -0.25
CA ASN A 198 6.04 -18.15 -0.96
C ASN A 198 4.53 -18.11 -1.28
N THR A 199 4.15 -18.27 -2.55
CA THR A 199 2.74 -18.15 -2.98
C THR A 199 1.82 -19.28 -2.53
N SER A 200 2.37 -20.40 -2.06
CA SER A 200 1.61 -21.59 -1.65
C SER A 200 1.54 -21.78 -0.14
N ALA A 201 2.42 -21.12 0.62
CA ALA A 201 2.44 -21.20 2.07
C ALA A 201 1.16 -20.57 2.67
N VAL A 202 0.70 -21.17 3.77
CA VAL A 202 -0.46 -20.69 4.53
C VAL A 202 -0.08 -20.10 5.89
N THR A 203 1.15 -20.28 6.34
CA THR A 203 1.67 -19.61 7.52
C THR A 203 2.24 -18.27 7.10
N ALA A 204 1.80 -17.17 7.73
CA ALA A 204 2.27 -15.83 7.37
C ALA A 204 3.80 -15.69 7.51
N ASP A 205 4.33 -16.26 8.59
CA ASP A 205 5.76 -16.39 8.89
C ASP A 205 6.09 -17.82 9.29
N ALA A 206 7.06 -18.44 8.63
CA ALA A 206 7.58 -19.76 9.00
C ALA A 206 9.02 -19.90 8.51
N THR A 207 9.85 -20.57 9.31
CA THR A 207 11.23 -20.94 8.95
C THR A 207 11.26 -22.39 8.50
N PRO A 208 11.74 -22.72 7.28
CA PRO A 208 12.49 -21.86 6.36
C PRO A 208 11.68 -21.05 5.33
N GLU A 209 10.38 -21.27 5.16
CA GLU A 209 9.58 -20.53 4.16
C GLU A 209 8.17 -20.21 4.69
N GLY A 210 7.79 -18.93 4.68
CA GLY A 210 6.46 -18.42 5.02
C GLY A 210 5.80 -17.72 3.82
N ALA A 211 4.52 -17.39 3.96
CA ALA A 211 3.79 -16.70 2.90
C ALA A 211 4.41 -15.33 2.56
N PHE A 212 4.97 -14.64 3.56
CA PHE A 212 5.59 -13.32 3.40
C PHE A 212 7.09 -13.30 3.71
N THR A 213 7.69 -14.40 4.19
CA THR A 213 9.06 -14.41 4.73
C THR A 213 9.93 -15.61 4.38
N ILE A 214 11.23 -15.37 4.60
CA ILE A 214 12.34 -16.32 4.85
C ILE A 214 13.07 -16.85 3.61
N ASP A 215 12.54 -16.66 2.41
CA ASP A 215 13.33 -16.99 1.23
C ASP A 215 14.33 -15.88 0.90
N THR A 216 15.60 -16.11 1.22
CA THR A 216 16.70 -15.24 0.84
C THR A 216 17.20 -15.62 -0.54
N HIS A 217 17.13 -14.69 -1.47
CA HIS A 217 17.60 -14.87 -2.84
C HIS A 217 18.65 -13.83 -3.19
N ALA A 218 19.62 -14.25 -4.00
CA ALA A 218 20.52 -13.29 -4.64
C ALA A 218 19.70 -12.37 -5.56
N CYS A 219 20.02 -11.09 -5.59
CA CYS A 219 19.22 -10.09 -6.33
C CYS A 219 19.26 -10.26 -7.86
N ASN A 220 20.13 -11.11 -8.40
CA ASN A 220 20.08 -11.51 -9.80
C ASN A 220 19.07 -12.66 -10.08
N SER A 221 18.45 -13.23 -9.05
CA SER A 221 17.41 -14.26 -9.17
C SER A 221 16.15 -13.66 -9.78
N ARG A 222 15.41 -14.47 -10.54
CA ARG A 222 14.16 -14.06 -11.19
C ARG A 222 12.95 -14.54 -10.36
N LEU A 223 12.34 -13.64 -9.60
CA LEU A 223 11.14 -13.93 -8.81
C LEU A 223 9.95 -13.10 -9.30
N ASN A 224 8.76 -13.36 -8.77
CA ASN A 224 7.56 -12.61 -9.13
C ASN A 224 7.36 -11.37 -8.25
N LEU A 225 6.28 -10.62 -8.50
CA LEU A 225 5.78 -9.59 -7.60
C LEU A 225 4.36 -9.93 -7.14
N LEU A 226 4.08 -9.76 -5.86
CA LEU A 226 2.72 -9.73 -5.34
C LEU A 226 2.16 -8.33 -5.53
N CYS A 227 1.18 -8.19 -6.41
CA CYS A 227 0.51 -6.94 -6.72
C CYS A 227 -0.81 -6.86 -5.96
N VAL A 228 -1.02 -5.75 -5.25
CA VAL A 228 -2.16 -5.53 -4.37
C VAL A 228 -2.99 -4.37 -4.87
N GLU A 229 -4.30 -4.55 -4.91
CA GLU A 229 -5.26 -3.51 -5.27
C GLU A 229 -5.20 -2.35 -4.26
N GLN A 230 -5.26 -1.14 -4.80
CA GLN A 230 -5.25 0.13 -4.08
C GLN A 230 -6.47 0.90 -4.47
#